data_AF-A0A955AWR2-F1
#
_entry.id   AF-A0A955AWR2-F1
#
_cell.length_a   1.000
_cell.length_b   1.000
_cell.length_c   1.000
_cell.angle_alpha   90.00
_cell.angle_beta   90.00
_cell.angle_gamma   90.00
#
_symmetry.space_group_name_H-M   'P 1'
#
loop_
_entity.id
_entity.type
_entity.pdbx_description
1 polymer ?
#
loop_
_entity_poly.entity_id
_entity_poly.type
_entity_poly.pdbx_seq_one_letter_code
_entity_poly.pdbx_strand_id
1 'polypeptide(L)'
;MYPQAQVILLIDFDRQYKSRRQMFEDETPVDLRERVYVIGASDNPESLRDALGTNFESIGLALADECYRRISAMWAHKDLKHNEPDRLRLLESVRSTVFLL
;
A
#
# COMPACT_ATOMS: atom_id res chain seq x y z
N MET A 1 -1.29 -8.86 -23.19
CA MET A 1 -0.26 -8.29 -22.29
C MET A 1 -0.66 -6.86 -22.00
N TYR A 2 -0.58 -6.39 -20.75
CA TYR A 2 -0.96 -5.02 -20.36
C TYR A 2 0.30 -4.19 -20.06
N PRO A 3 0.95 -3.61 -21.09
CA PRO A 3 2.24 -2.93 -20.94
C PRO A 3 2.21 -1.69 -20.05
N GLN A 4 1.01 -1.15 -19.78
CA GLN A 4 0.79 0.02 -18.92
C GLN A 4 0.10 -0.35 -17.58
N ALA A 5 -0.07 -1.64 -17.29
CA ALA A 5 -0.69 -2.04 -16.04
C ALA A 5 0.14 -1.57 -14.85
N GLN A 6 -0.57 -1.06 -13.86
CA GLN A 6 -0.09 -0.73 -12.53
C GLN A 6 -0.58 -1.85 -11.59
N VAL A 7 0.30 -2.37 -10.75
CA VAL A 7 0.00 -3.50 -9.86
C VAL A 7 0.19 -3.07 -8.42
N ILE A 8 -0.87 -3.19 -7.62
CA ILE A 8 -0.79 -3.00 -6.17
C ILE A 8 -0.84 -4.38 -5.52
N LEU A 9 0.20 -4.72 -4.78
CA LEU A 9 0.28 -5.91 -3.96
C LEU A 9 -0.07 -5.53 -2.52
N LEU A 10 -1.27 -5.89 -2.09
CA LEU A 10 -1.68 -5.77 -0.69
C LEU A 10 -1.23 -7.02 0.07
N ILE A 11 -0.20 -6.86 0.90
CA ILE A 11 0.49 -7.95 1.56
C ILE A 11 0.20 -7.92 3.06
N ASP A 12 -0.15 -9.08 3.60
CA ASP A 12 0.01 -9.34 5.03
C ASP A 12 1.48 -9.60 5.32
N PHE A 13 2.12 -8.76 6.14
CA PHE A 13 3.53 -8.92 6.44
C PHE A 13 3.80 -9.90 7.59
N ASP A 14 2.79 -10.38 8.32
CA ASP A 14 2.94 -11.36 9.41
C ASP A 14 4.07 -11.01 10.40
N ARG A 15 4.21 -9.73 10.76
CA ARG A 15 5.30 -9.19 11.62
C ARG A 15 6.72 -9.34 11.04
N GLN A 16 6.83 -9.73 9.78
CA GLN A 16 8.08 -9.98 9.05
C GLN A 16 8.28 -8.96 7.92
N TYR A 17 7.83 -7.72 8.15
CA TYR A 17 7.86 -6.63 7.17
C TYR A 17 9.16 -6.58 6.35
N LYS A 18 10.33 -6.54 7.00
CA LYS A 18 11.60 -6.36 6.30
C LYS A 18 11.93 -7.52 5.35
N SER A 19 11.83 -8.76 5.83
CA SER A 19 12.17 -9.95 5.01
C SER A 19 11.17 -10.17 3.90
N ARG A 20 9.87 -10.01 4.18
CA ARG A 20 8.82 -10.16 3.15
C ARG A 20 8.88 -9.05 2.11
N ARG A 21 9.12 -7.80 2.52
CA ARG A 21 9.30 -6.71 1.55
C ARG A 21 10.52 -6.95 0.65
N GLN A 22 11.65 -7.34 1.23
CA GLN A 22 12.84 -7.68 0.44
C GLN A 22 12.55 -8.82 -0.54
N MET A 23 11.84 -9.86 -0.12
CA MET A 23 11.43 -10.97 -0.98
C MET A 23 10.63 -10.47 -2.20
N PHE A 24 9.63 -9.60 -2.01
CA PHE A 24 8.89 -9.03 -3.13
C PHE A 24 9.74 -8.12 -4.01
N GLU A 25 10.67 -7.35 -3.44
CA GLU A 25 11.60 -6.51 -4.22
C GLU A 25 12.54 -7.37 -5.09
N ASP A 26 13.02 -8.50 -4.56
CA ASP A 26 13.94 -9.42 -5.24
C ASP A 26 13.21 -10.24 -6.31
N GLU A 27 11.98 -10.69 -6.04
CA GLU A 27 11.18 -11.47 -6.99
C GLU A 27 10.54 -10.61 -8.08
N THR A 28 10.35 -9.30 -7.84
CA THR A 28 9.78 -8.41 -8.85
C THR A 28 10.81 -8.14 -9.96
N PRO A 29 10.53 -8.51 -11.23
CA PRO A 29 11.41 -8.24 -12.35
C PRO A 29 11.75 -6.76 -12.45
N VAL A 30 13.02 -6.45 -12.76
CA VAL A 30 13.55 -5.08 -12.75
C VAL A 30 12.74 -4.13 -13.63
N ASP A 31 12.29 -4.60 -14.79
CA ASP A 31 11.48 -3.86 -15.76
C ASP A 31 10.02 -3.62 -15.30
N LEU A 32 9.58 -4.27 -14.22
CA LEU A 32 8.24 -4.12 -13.65
C LEU A 32 8.23 -3.30 -12.35
N ARG A 33 9.37 -3.15 -11.67
CA ARG A 33 9.47 -2.49 -10.34
C ARG A 33 8.83 -1.11 -10.29
N GLU A 34 8.97 -0.31 -11.36
CA GLU A 34 8.40 1.03 -11.40
C GLU A 34 6.87 1.04 -11.29
N ARG A 35 6.20 -0.05 -11.70
CA ARG A 35 4.74 -0.19 -11.76
C ARG A 35 4.16 -1.17 -10.74
N VAL A 36 4.98 -1.73 -9.85
CA VAL A 36 4.57 -2.64 -8.77
C VAL A 36 4.71 -1.93 -7.43
N TYR A 37 3.62 -1.78 -6.69
CA TYR A 37 3.59 -1.13 -5.38
C TYR A 37 3.26 -2.16 -4.31
N VAL A 38 4.10 -2.30 -3.31
CA VAL A 38 3.90 -3.26 -2.21
C VAL A 38 3.47 -2.49 -0.97
N ILE A 39 2.24 -2.74 -0.51
CA ILE A 39 1.67 -2.09 0.67
C ILE A 39 1.07 -3.10 1.63
N GLY A 40 1.06 -2.80 2.93
CA GLY A 40 0.51 -3.70 3.94
C GLY A 40 0.61 -3.17 5.36
N ALA A 41 0.06 -3.89 6.33
CA ALA A 41 0.30 -3.60 7.75
C ALA A 41 1.61 -4.28 8.18
N SER A 42 2.53 -3.58 8.87
CA SER A 42 3.85 -4.14 9.21
C SER A 42 3.80 -5.21 10.31
N ASP A 43 2.79 -5.16 11.16
CA ASP A 43 2.50 -6.20 12.15
C ASP A 43 1.52 -7.23 11.55
N ASN A 44 0.29 -7.30 12.06
CA ASN A 44 -0.81 -8.00 11.42
C ASN A 44 -2.00 -7.04 11.18
N PRO A 45 -2.89 -7.32 10.22
CA PRO A 45 -4.07 -6.50 9.95
C PRO A 45 -5.03 -6.40 11.14
N GLU A 46 -5.16 -7.45 11.97
CA GLU A 46 -6.06 -7.49 13.12
C GLU A 46 -5.68 -6.46 14.20
N SER A 47 -4.38 -6.33 14.51
CA SER A 47 -3.85 -5.32 15.43
C SER A 47 -4.19 -3.91 14.94
N LEU A 48 -4.06 -3.66 13.64
CA LEU A 48 -4.42 -2.39 13.02
C LEU A 48 -5.92 -2.12 13.15
N ARG A 49 -6.75 -3.13 12.83
CA ARG A 49 -8.21 -3.05 12.97
C ARG A 49 -8.63 -2.71 14.40
N ASP A 50 -8.06 -3.41 15.37
CA ASP A 50 -8.39 -3.24 16.78
C ASP A 50 -7.91 -1.88 17.30
N ALA A 51 -6.74 -1.41 16.87
CA ALA A 51 -6.21 -0.08 17.21
C ALA A 51 -7.06 1.07 16.63
N LEU A 52 -7.62 0.89 15.44
CA LEU A 52 -8.47 1.89 14.79
C LEU A 52 -9.95 1.79 15.19
N GLY A 53 -10.35 0.70 15.86
CA GLY A 53 -11.72 0.53 16.37
C GLY A 53 -12.78 0.46 15.27
N THR A 54 -12.43 -0.03 14.08
CA THR A 54 -13.33 -0.11 12.91
C THR A 54 -13.13 -1.41 12.13
N ASN A 55 -13.79 -1.60 10.99
CA ASN A 55 -13.65 -2.80 10.16
C ASN A 55 -12.65 -2.61 9.00
N PHE A 56 -12.22 -3.72 8.38
CA PHE A 56 -11.23 -3.69 7.29
C PHE A 56 -11.69 -2.89 6.07
N GLU A 57 -12.97 -2.95 5.72
CA GLU A 57 -13.53 -2.19 4.60
C GLU A 57 -13.41 -0.68 4.83
N SER A 58 -13.75 -0.23 6.03
CA SER A 58 -13.65 1.18 6.43
C SER A 58 -12.20 1.67 6.43
N ILE A 59 -11.26 0.81 6.85
CA ILE A 59 -9.82 1.11 6.79
C ILE A 59 -9.38 1.24 5.34
N GLY A 60 -9.71 0.28 4.48
CA GLY A 60 -9.35 0.30 3.07
C GLY A 60 -9.91 1.54 2.34
N LEU A 61 -11.18 1.87 2.57
CA LEU A 61 -11.82 3.06 2.02
C LEU A 61 -11.15 4.35 2.50
N ALA A 62 -10.85 4.45 3.80
CA ALA A 62 -10.16 5.61 4.34
C ALA A 62 -8.75 5.76 3.75
N LEU A 63 -7.97 4.68 3.68
CA LEU A 63 -6.63 4.70 3.08
C LEU A 63 -6.66 5.11 1.60
N ALA A 64 -7.66 4.65 0.85
CA ALA A 64 -7.87 5.03 -0.55
C ALA A 64 -8.28 6.51 -0.69
N ASP A 65 -9.21 7.01 0.15
CA ASP A 65 -9.59 8.43 0.19
C ASP A 65 -8.39 9.32 0.56
N GLU A 66 -7.61 8.90 1.55
CA GLU A 66 -6.41 9.62 1.98
C GLU A 66 -5.36 9.69 0.87
N CYS A 67 -5.19 8.61 0.11
CA CYS A 67 -4.39 8.63 -1.11
C CYS A 67 -4.94 9.65 -2.12
N TYR A 68 -6.22 9.58 -2.46
CA TYR A 68 -6.84 10.51 -3.42
C TYR A 68 -6.67 11.98 -3.02
N ARG A 69 -6.91 12.29 -1.74
CA ARG A 69 -6.84 13.64 -1.17
C ARG A 69 -5.44 14.11 -0.79
N ARG A 70 -4.42 13.25 -0.95
CA ARG A 70 -3.01 13.50 -0.58
C ARG A 70 -2.83 13.84 0.91
N ILE A 71 -3.64 13.24 1.75
CA ILE A 71 -3.50 13.30 3.22
C ILE A 71 -2.95 11.96 3.72
N SER A 72 -2.36 11.95 4.91
CA SER A 72 -1.67 10.77 5.45
C SER A 72 -1.98 10.53 6.93
N ALA A 73 -3.14 10.97 7.43
CA ALA A 73 -3.45 10.87 8.85
C ALA A 73 -3.53 9.40 9.32
N MET A 74 -4.27 8.56 8.59
CA MET A 74 -4.31 7.11 8.82
C MET A 74 -3.01 6.44 8.37
N TRP A 75 -2.45 6.84 7.23
CA TRP A 75 -1.15 6.32 6.76
C TRP A 75 0.00 6.56 7.75
N ALA A 76 -0.07 7.61 8.58
CA ALA A 76 0.92 7.92 9.62
C ALA A 76 0.86 6.95 10.82
N HIS A 77 -0.12 6.05 10.88
CA HIS A 77 -0.17 5.02 11.91
C HIS A 77 1.12 4.20 11.92
N LYS A 78 1.58 3.79 13.10
CA LYS A 78 2.87 3.08 13.29
C LYS A 78 3.00 1.84 12.39
N ASP A 79 1.89 1.16 12.14
CA ASP A 79 1.83 -0.08 11.36
C ASP A 79 1.65 0.16 9.85
N LEU A 80 1.48 1.42 9.41
CA LEU A 80 1.23 1.78 8.01
C LEU A 80 2.27 2.76 7.44
N LYS A 81 2.91 3.57 8.28
CA LYS A 81 3.84 4.64 7.85
C LYS A 81 5.03 4.16 7.03
N HIS A 82 5.36 2.88 7.12
CA HIS A 82 6.44 2.27 6.35
C HIS A 82 6.10 2.15 4.85
N ASN A 83 4.81 2.18 4.48
CA ASN A 83 4.35 2.15 3.10
C ASN A 83 4.58 3.47 2.35
N GLU A 84 4.99 4.54 3.04
CA GLU A 84 5.08 5.89 2.48
C GLU A 84 5.84 5.97 1.14
N PRO A 85 6.98 5.28 0.94
CA PRO A 85 7.67 5.30 -0.36
C PRO A 85 6.82 4.78 -1.52
N ASP A 86 6.11 3.66 -1.32
CA ASP A 86 5.25 3.07 -2.34
C ASP A 86 3.94 3.83 -2.50
N ARG A 87 3.39 4.40 -1.41
CA ARG A 87 2.26 5.32 -1.46
C ARG A 87 2.60 6.55 -2.31
N LEU A 88 3.74 7.20 -2.10
CA LEU A 88 4.14 8.38 -2.88
C LEU A 88 4.31 8.04 -4.36
N ARG A 89 4.99 6.93 -4.68
CA ARG A 89 5.11 6.44 -6.06
C ARG A 89 3.74 6.16 -6.69
N LEU A 90 2.81 5.59 -5.94
CA LEU A 90 1.43 5.35 -6.38
C LEU A 90 0.71 6.67 -6.69
N LEU A 91 0.83 7.69 -5.83
CA LEU A 91 0.20 9.00 -6.02
C LEU A 91 0.71 9.75 -7.26
N GLU A 92 1.98 9.56 -7.60
CA GLU A 92 2.59 10.15 -8.79
C GLU A 92 2.16 9.42 -10.07
N SER A 93 2.03 8.09 -10.00
CA SER A 93 1.82 7.25 -11.18
C SER A 93 0.36 7.01 -11.54
N VAL A 94 -0.53 6.93 -10.55
CA VAL A 94 -1.87 6.33 -10.70
C VAL A 94 -3.00 7.36 -10.77
N ARG A 95 -2.74 8.63 -10.45
CA ARG A 95 -3.77 9.68 -10.47
C ARG A 95 -4.42 9.89 -11.85
N SER A 96 -3.68 9.68 -12.92
CA SER A 96 -4.19 9.75 -14.29
C SER A 96 -5.00 8.51 -14.72
N THR A 97 -5.02 7.45 -13.91
CA THR A 97 -5.49 6.11 -14.33
C THR A 97 -6.62 5.52 -13.48
N VAL A 98 -6.61 5.68 -12.15
CA VAL A 98 -7.55 4.96 -11.25
C VAL A 98 -8.58 5.85 -10.56
N PHE A 99 -8.39 7.17 -10.52
CA PHE A 99 -9.30 8.09 -9.82
C PHE A 99 -10.22 8.88 -10.77
N LEU A 100 -10.81 8.18 -11.74
CA LEU A 100 -11.98 8.66 -12.48
C LEU A 100 -13.25 8.25 -11.72
N LEU A 101 -13.65 9.06 -10.74
CA LEU A 101 -15.03 9.15 -10.25
C LEU A 101 -15.33 10.62 -9.93
#